data_AF-A0A940DJH3-F1
#
_entry.id   AF-A0A940DJH3-F1
#
_cell.length_a   1.000
_cell.length_b   1.000
_cell.length_c   1.000
_cell.angle_alpha   90.00
_cell.angle_beta   90.00
_cell.angle_gamma   90.00
#
_symmetry.space_group_name_H-M   'P 1'
#
loop_
_entity.id
_entity.type
_entity.pdbx_description
1 polymer ?
#
loop_
_entity_poly.entity_id
_entity_poly.type
_entity_poly.pdbx_seq_one_letter_code
_entity_poly.pdbx_strand_id
1 'polypeptide(L)' 'MELKRLNVRVRCDNGACRNDADYAVKRSGTPVTRELHLCADCLAAIAGLYERSAGKKGSGTKKKGGKNVGTNMGDRD' A
#
# COMPACT_ATOMS: atom_id res chain seq x y z
N MET A 1 -5.36 -7.53 14.84
CA MET A 1 -4.19 -7.67 13.94
C MET A 1 -3.15 -6.69 14.43
N GLU A 2 -1.93 -7.14 14.62
CA GLU A 2 -0.82 -6.30 15.04
C GLU A 2 0.10 -6.09 13.83
N LEU A 3 0.48 -4.83 13.60
CA LEU A 3 1.30 -4.44 12.46
C LEU A 3 2.57 -3.79 13.00
N LYS A 4 3.74 -4.33 12.63
CA LYS A 4 5.05 -3.86 13.08
C LYS A 4 5.90 -3.51 11.86
N ARG A 5 6.64 -2.40 11.92
CA ARG A 5 7.66 -2.11 10.90
C ARG A 5 8.90 -2.97 11.12
N LEU A 6 9.43 -3.51 10.03
CA LEU A 6 10.67 -4.26 10.02
C LEU A 6 11.83 -3.31 9.70
N ASN A 7 12.93 -3.45 10.43
CA ASN A 7 14.21 -2.78 10.14
C ASN A 7 15.23 -3.72 9.48
N VAL A 8 14.81 -4.95 9.15
CA VAL A 8 15.66 -5.99 8.58
C VAL A 8 15.19 -6.30 7.16
N ARG A 9 16.13 -6.59 6.26
CA ARG A 9 15.80 -6.99 4.88
C ARG A 9 15.30 -8.42 4.86
N VAL A 10 14.00 -8.58 4.75
CA VAL A 10 13.32 -9.87 4.58
C VAL A 10 12.58 -9.83 3.25
N ARG A 11 12.55 -10.93 2.50
CA ARG A 11 11.75 -11.00 1.27
C ARG A 11 10.26 -10.97 1.61
N CYS A 12 9.48 -10.27 0.80
CA CYS A 12 8.02 -10.30 0.91
C CYS A 12 7.51 -11.75 0.73
N ASP A 13 6.69 -12.22 1.66
CA ASP A 13 6.04 -13.53 1.62
C ASP A 13 5.13 -13.67 0.39
N ASN A 14 4.66 -12.55 -0.17
CA ASN A 14 4.08 -12.54 -1.50
C ASN A 14 5.20 -12.64 -2.56
N GLY A 15 5.67 -13.86 -2.79
CA GLY A 15 6.78 -14.19 -3.70
C GLY A 15 6.60 -13.72 -5.15
N ALA A 16 5.39 -13.31 -5.55
CA ALA A 16 5.10 -12.72 -6.85
C ALA A 16 5.69 -11.31 -7.02
N CYS A 17 5.71 -10.48 -5.96
CA CYS A 17 6.20 -9.10 -6.07
C CYS A 17 7.73 -9.00 -6.04
N ARG A 18 8.42 -10.03 -5.50
CA ARG A 18 9.89 -10.10 -5.34
C ARG A 18 10.54 -8.92 -4.59
N ASN A 19 9.73 -8.06 -3.97
CA ASN A 19 10.19 -6.91 -3.18
C ASN A 19 10.62 -7.33 -1.77
N ASP A 20 11.35 -6.44 -1.10
CA ASP A 20 11.64 -6.55 0.33
C ASP A 20 10.39 -6.18 1.15
N ALA A 21 10.24 -6.82 2.30
CA ALA A 21 9.16 -6.59 3.25
C ALA A 21 9.49 -5.42 4.18
N ASP A 22 8.55 -4.49 4.30
CA ASP A 22 8.63 -3.34 5.21
C ASP A 22 7.85 -3.59 6.51
N TYR A 23 6.87 -4.51 6.47
CA TYR A 23 5.92 -4.74 7.55
C TYR A 23 5.82 -6.21 7.92
N ALA A 24 5.78 -6.48 9.23
CA ALA A 24 5.40 -7.75 9.82
C ALA A 24 3.95 -7.64 10.32
N VAL A 25 3.09 -8.54 9.84
CA VAL A 25 1.68 -8.63 10.24
C VAL A 25 1.49 -9.89 11.06
N LYS A 26 1.02 -9.72 12.30
CA LYS A 26 0.71 -10.83 13.22
C LYS A 26 -0.79 -10.90 13.47
N ARG A 27 -1.36 -12.09 13.30
CA ARG A 27 -2.76 -12.36 13.62
C ARG A 27 -2.89 -12.77 15.09
N SER A 28 -3.39 -11.87 15.92
CA SER A 28 -3.76 -12.16 17.30
C SER A 28 -5.03 -13.04 17.30
N GLY A 29 -5.01 -14.20 17.97
CA GLY A 29 -6.18 -15.10 18.11
C GLY A 29 -6.12 -16.44 17.38
N THR A 30 -5.06 -16.74 16.63
CA THR A 30 -4.79 -18.09 16.11
C THR A 30 -3.61 -18.72 16.85
N PRO A 31 -3.69 -20.00 17.28
CA PRO A 31 -2.59 -20.68 17.99
C PRO A 31 -1.33 -20.84 17.12
N VAL A 32 -1.48 -20.72 15.81
CA VAL A 32 -0.38 -20.66 14.86
C VAL A 32 0.09 -19.20 14.77
N THR A 33 1.22 -18.90 15.42
CA THR A 33 1.94 -17.62 15.31
C THR A 33 2.70 -17.54 13.99
N ARG A 34 1.99 -17.53 12.86
CA ARG A 34 2.61 -17.18 11.58
C ARG A 34 2.59 -15.67 11.41
N GLU A 35 3.78 -15.08 11.48
CA GLU A 35 4.05 -13.69 11.13
C GLU A 35 4.21 -13.61 9.61
N LEU A 36 3.52 -12.66 8.97
CA LEU A 36 3.61 -12.42 7.53
C LEU A 36 4.43 -11.16 7.27
N HIS A 37 5.47 -11.28 6.46
CA HIS A 37 6.33 -10.19 6.02
C HIS A 37 5.85 -9.69 4.67
N LEU A 38 5.33 -8.46 4.63
CA LEU A 38 4.75 -7.87 3.42
C LEU A 38 5.39 -6.53 3.10
N CYS A 39 5.59 -6.28 1.81
CA CYS A 39 5.92 -4.95 1.31
C CYS A 39 4.70 -4.02 1.37
N ALA A 40 4.94 -2.70 1.32
CA ALA A 40 3.88 -1.70 1.36
C ALA A 40 2.77 -1.91 0.31
N ASP A 41 3.15 -2.27 -0.93
CA ASP A 41 2.19 -2.45 -2.03
C ASP A 41 1.26 -3.67 -1.81
N CYS A 42 1.84 -4.79 -1.36
CA CYS A 42 1.07 -6.00 -1.07
C CYS A 42 0.12 -5.76 0.11
N LEU A 43 0.58 -5.06 1.13
CA LEU A 43 -0.24 -4.73 2.28
C LEU A 43 -1.43 -3.83 1.88
N ALA A 44 -1.20 -2.83 1.02
CA ALA A 44 -2.26 -1.95 0.52
C ALA A 44 -3.30 -2.72 -0.31
N ALA A 45 -2.87 -3.66 -1.14
CA ALA A 45 -3.76 -4.51 -1.92
C ALA A 45 -4.67 -5.37 -1.01
N ILE A 46 -4.09 -5.99 0.03
CA ILE A 46 -4.82 -6.81 1.00
C ILE A 46 -5.79 -5.97 1.82
N ALA A 47 -5.35 -4.80 2.31
CA ALA A 47 -6.20 -3.88 3.04
C ALA A 47 -7.40 -3.45 2.19
N GLY A 48 -7.18 -3.09 0.92
CA GLY A 48 -8.25 -2.74 0.00
C GLY A 48 -9.22 -3.88 -0.29
N LEU A 49 -8.75 -5.14 -0.33
CA LEU A 49 -9.63 -6.32 -0.44
C LEU A 49 -10.46 -6.50 0.83
N TYR A 50 -9.85 -6.32 2.00
CA TYR A 50 -10.53 -6.44 3.28
C TYR A 50 -11.64 -5.38 3.43
N GLU A 51 -11.35 -4.12 3.10
CA GLU A 51 -12.33 -3.04 3.10
C GLU A 51 -13.50 -3.31 2.15
N ARG A 52 -13.22 -3.83 0.94
CA ARG A 52 -14.26 -4.25 -0.02
C ARG A 52 -15.12 -5.39 0.53
N SER A 53 -14.50 -6.40 1.15
CA SER A 53 -15.23 -7.52 1.76
C SER A 53 -16.04 -7.12 2.99
N ALA A 54 -15.60 -6.09 3.72
CA ALA A 54 -16.28 -5.57 4.90
C ALA A 54 -17.43 -4.60 4.59
N GLY A 55 -17.77 -4.41 3.30
CA GLY A 55 -18.93 -3.60 2.89
C GLY A 55 -18.80 -2.09 3.13
N LYS A 56 -17.62 -1.59 3.51
CA LYS A 56 -17.40 -0.14 3.65
C LYS A 56 -17.21 0.48 2.27
N LYS A 57 -18.23 1.24 1.82
CA LYS A 57 -18.15 2.11 0.65
C LYS A 57 -16.93 3.04 0.80
N GLY A 58 -15.99 2.91 -0.12
CA GLY A 58 -14.61 3.36 0.02
C GLY A 58 -14.39 4.87 0.08
N SER A 59 -13.27 5.24 0.70
CA SER A 59 -12.68 6.58 0.63
C SER A 59 -11.72 6.60 -0.57
N GLY A 60 -12.25 6.89 -1.75
CA GLY A 60 -11.42 7.06 -2.95
C GLY A 60 -10.48 8.26 -2.77
N THR A 61 -9.17 8.01 -2.72
CA THR A 61 -8.17 9.06 -2.88
C THR A 61 -8.16 9.51 -4.34
N LYS A 62 -8.92 10.58 -4.62
CA LYS A 62 -8.81 11.36 -5.86
C LYS A 62 -7.36 11.83 -6.02
N LYS A 63 -6.56 11.16 -6.87
CA LYS A 63 -5.38 11.77 -7.49
C LYS A 63 -5.87 12.95 -8.34
N LYS A 64 -5.79 14.17 -7.80
CA LYS A 64 -5.90 15.41 -8.59
C LYS A 64 -4.69 15.48 -9.52
N GLY A 65 -4.89 15.13 -10.79
CA GLY A 65 -3.97 15.52 -11.86
C GLY A 65 -4.01 17.03 -12.02
N GLY A 66 -2.92 17.71 -11.67
CA GLY A 66 -2.71 19.12 -11.99
C GLY A 66 -2.08 19.23 -13.38
N LYS A 67 -2.90 19.55 -14.39
CA LYS A 67 -2.43 20.08 -15.68
C LYS A 67 -2.06 21.55 -15.45
N ASN A 68 -0.78 21.92 -15.60
CA ASN A 68 -0.39 23.31 -15.78
C ASN A 68 0.10 23.49 -17.22
N VAL A 69 -0.84 23.79 -18.12
CA VAL A 69 -0.54 24.36 -19.44
C VAL A 69 -0.25 25.84 -19.21
N GLY A 70 1.02 26.23 -19.30
CA GLY A 70 1.43 27.63 -19.36
C GLY A 70 1.64 28.03 -20.81
N THR A 71 0.59 28.53 -21.46
CA THR A 71 0.71 29.30 -22.71
C THR A 71 1.01 30.74 -22.33
N ASN A 72 2.22 31.23 -22.64
CA ASN A 72 2.49 32.68 -22.66
C ASN A 72 2.76 33.09 -24.11
N MET A 73 1.73 33.69 -24.72
CA MET A 73 1.87 34.58 -25.86
C MET A 73 2.47 35.89 -25.37
N GLY A 74 3.60 36.28 -25.95
CA GLY A 74 4.20 37.59 -25.76
C GLY A 74 4.63 38.15 -27.11
N ASP A 75 3.70 38.86 -27.74
CA ASP A 75 3.93 39.83 -28.81
C ASP A 75 4.82 41.00 -28.35
N ARG A 76 5.45 41.66 -29.35
CA ARG A 76 6.35 42.86 -29.37
C ARG A 76 7.82 42.50 -29.48
N ASP A 77 8.55 42.88 -30.53
CA ASP A 77 8.53 44.16 -31.28
C ASP A 77 8.65 43.93 -32.80
#